data_AF-A0A6M0C411-F1
#
_entry.id   AF-A0A6M0C411-F1
#
_cell.length_a   1.000
_cell.length_b   1.000
_cell.length_c   1.000
_cell.angle_alpha   90.00
_cell.angle_beta   90.00
_cell.angle_gamma   90.00
#
_symmetry.space_group_name_H-M   'P 1'
#
loop_
_entity.id
_entity.type
_entity.pdbx_description
1 polymer ?
#
loop_
_entity_poly.entity_id
_entity_poly.type
_entity_poly.pdbx_seq_one_letter_code
_entity_poly.pdbx_strand_id
1 'polypeptide(L)' 'MNMQMKTYPSCRLQQDVSEYVADLQLHMTLQARNLVPSLDRAKDSREQMLHQTQVHFEKLISRQSISL' A
#
# COMPACT_ATOMS: atom_id res chain seq x y z
N MET A 1 -21.63 39.25 -13.74
CA MET A 1 -20.26 38.71 -13.64
C MET A 1 -20.29 37.30 -14.19
N ASN A 2 -19.83 37.10 -15.43
CA ASN A 2 -19.93 35.81 -16.11
C ASN A 2 -18.72 34.95 -15.74
N MET A 3 -18.95 33.91 -14.92
CA MET A 3 -17.95 32.87 -14.65
C MET A 3 -17.87 31.96 -15.87
N GLN A 4 -16.95 32.27 -16.78
CA GLN A 4 -16.57 31.31 -17.81
C GLN A 4 -15.86 30.14 -17.12
N MET A 5 -16.58 29.04 -16.94
CA MET A 5 -16.00 27.76 -16.54
C MET A 5 -14.94 27.41 -17.60
N LYS A 6 -13.66 27.58 -17.26
CA LYS A 6 -12.58 27.01 -18.06
C LYS A 6 -12.77 25.50 -18.04
N THR A 7 -13.24 24.95 -19.15
CA THR A 7 -13.33 23.50 -19.34
C THR A 7 -11.91 22.98 -19.40
N TYR A 8 -11.37 22.56 -18.26
CA TYR A 8 -10.11 21.85 -18.20
C TYR A 8 -10.30 20.48 -18.88
N PRO A 9 -9.34 19.99 -19.67
CA PRO A 9 -9.42 18.66 -20.24
C PRO A 9 -9.33 17.62 -19.12
N SER A 10 -10.47 17.28 -18.51
CA SER A 10 -10.59 16.40 -17.35
C SER A 10 -9.97 15.02 -17.57
N CYS A 11 -9.86 14.58 -18.82
CA CYS A 11 -9.35 13.26 -19.18
C CYS A 11 -7.82 13.13 -18.98
N ARG A 12 -7.01 14.13 -19.39
CA ARG A 12 -5.54 14.07 -19.22
C ARG A 12 -5.13 14.16 -17.76
N LEU A 13 -5.71 15.12 -17.03
CA LEU A 13 -5.44 15.27 -15.59
C LEU A 13 -5.87 14.05 -14.77
N GLN A 14 -6.96 13.37 -15.14
CA GLN A 14 -7.37 12.13 -14.47
C GLN A 14 -6.40 10.98 -14.74
N GLN A 15 -5.86 10.86 -15.96
CA GLN A 15 -4.84 9.84 -16.28
C GLN A 15 -3.54 10.12 -15.52
N ASP A 16 -3.04 11.36 -15.54
CA ASP A 16 -1.83 11.76 -14.80
C ASP A 16 -1.99 11.53 -13.29
N VAL A 17 -3.17 11.82 -12.72
CA VAL A 17 -3.46 11.57 -11.30
C VAL A 17 -3.56 10.07 -11.01
N SER A 18 -4.19 9.29 -11.89
CA SER A 18 -4.29 7.84 -11.71
C SER A 18 -2.92 7.17 -11.77
N GLU A 19 -2.05 7.60 -12.68
CA GLU A 19 -0.68 7.11 -12.80
C GLU A 19 0.15 7.50 -11.56
N TYR A 20 0.07 8.76 -11.14
CA TYR A 20 0.73 9.22 -9.91
C TYR A 20 0.25 8.47 -8.66
N VAL A 21 -1.06 8.21 -8.54
CA VAL A 21 -1.61 7.47 -7.40
C VAL A 21 -1.15 6.01 -7.45
N ALA A 22 -1.07 5.38 -8.62
CA ALA A 22 -0.55 4.02 -8.74
C ALA A 22 0.93 3.94 -8.31
N ASP A 23 1.76 4.88 -8.77
CA ASP A 23 3.16 4.98 -8.38
C ASP A 23 3.33 5.24 -6.87
N LEU A 24 2.52 6.14 -6.32
CA LEU A 24 2.51 6.43 -4.90
C LEU A 24 2.05 5.22 -4.08
N GLN A 25 1.02 4.50 -4.53
CA GLN A 25 0.54 3.29 -3.86
C GLN A 25 1.62 2.21 -3.83
N LEU A 26 2.34 2.00 -4.94
CA LEU A 26 3.46 1.09 -4.99
C LEU A 26 4.59 1.54 -4.04
N HIS A 27 4.97 2.82 -4.09
CA HIS A 27 6.00 3.39 -3.22
C HIS A 27 5.66 3.23 -1.74
N MET A 28 4.43 3.56 -1.34
CA MET A 28 3.93 3.44 0.03
C MET A 28 3.86 1.97 0.49
N THR A 29 3.49 1.05 -0.41
CA THR A 29 3.48 -0.38 -0.11
C THR A 29 4.89 -0.91 0.16
N LEU A 30 5.87 -0.51 -0.65
CA LEU A 30 7.28 -0.86 -0.45
C LEU A 30 7.84 -0.22 0.84
N GLN A 31 7.49 1.05 1.10
CA GLN A 31 7.87 1.74 2.32
C GLN A 31 7.28 1.07 3.57
N ALA A 32 6.02 0.63 3.51
CA ALA A 32 5.37 -0.08 4.60
C ALA A 32 6.10 -1.38 4.96
N ARG A 33 6.65 -2.12 3.98
CA ARG A 33 7.49 -3.30 4.26
C ARG A 33 8.75 -2.95 5.07
N ASN A 34 9.34 -1.78 4.83
CA ASN A 34 10.52 -1.32 5.58
C ASN A 34 10.18 -0.87 7.01
N LEU A 35 8.91 -0.55 7.27
CA LEU A 35 8.42 -0.19 8.61
C LEU A 35 8.05 -1.42 9.46
N VAL A 36 8.01 -2.62 8.86
CA VAL A 36 7.82 -3.87 9.60
C VAL A 36 9.18 -4.32 10.15
N PRO A 37 9.39 -4.28 11.47
CA PRO A 37 10.63 -4.78 12.06
C PRO A 37 10.77 -6.27 11.76
N SER A 38 11.94 -6.68 11.25
CA SER A 38 12.24 -8.10 11.01
C SER A 38 12.38 -8.83 12.34
N LEU A 39 11.31 -9.49 12.78
CA LEU A 39 11.25 -10.23 14.03
C LEU A 39 11.83 -11.64 13.86
N ASP A 40 13.16 -11.76 13.79
CA ASP A 40 13.84 -13.06 13.66
C ASP A 40 13.83 -13.86 14.98
N ARG A 41 13.78 -13.17 16.13
CA ARG A 41 13.70 -13.79 17.48
C ARG A 41 12.87 -12.93 18.42
N ALA A 42 11.61 -13.30 18.62
CA ALA A 42 10.74 -12.66 19.59
C ALA A 42 11.22 -12.95 21.03
N LYS A 43 11.82 -11.95 21.69
CA LYS A 43 12.31 -12.04 23.08
C LYS A 43 11.23 -11.69 24.10
N ASP A 44 10.27 -10.85 23.73
CA ASP A 44 9.20 -10.35 24.60
C ASP A 44 7.81 -10.75 24.09
N SER A 45 6.79 -10.81 24.96
CA SER A 45 5.42 -11.19 24.60
C SER A 45 4.80 -10.28 23.53
N ARG A 46 5.18 -8.99 23.49
CA ARG A 46 4.75 -8.07 22.42
C ARG A 46 5.38 -8.43 21.07
N GLU A 47 6.65 -8.78 21.06
CA GLU A 47 7.35 -9.21 19.86
C GLU A 47 6.80 -10.55 19.35
N GLN A 48 6.39 -11.46 20.25
CA GLN A 48 5.72 -12.70 19.88
C GLN A 48 4.38 -12.44 19.21
N MET A 49 3.58 -11.52 19.75
CA MET A 49 2.30 -11.14 19.16
C MET A 49 2.49 -10.51 17.78
N LEU A 50 3.46 -9.58 17.63
CA LEU A 50 3.78 -8.97 16.34
C LEU A 50 4.28 -10.01 15.32
N HIS A 51 5.13 -10.95 15.74
CA HIS A 51 5.62 -12.03 14.89
C HIS A 51 4.48 -12.95 14.44
N GLN A 52 3.57 -13.31 15.35
CA GLN A 52 2.36 -14.08 15.01
C GLN A 52 1.47 -13.33 14.02
N THR A 53 1.27 -12.03 14.20
CA THR A 53 0.52 -11.18 13.27
C THR A 53 1.21 -11.14 11.91
N GLN A 54 2.53 -10.96 11.85
CA GLN A 54 3.29 -10.97 10.60
C GLN A 54 3.12 -12.30 9.85
N VAL A 55 3.38 -13.43 10.51
CA VAL A 55 3.22 -14.77 9.92
C VAL A 55 1.79 -15.02 9.43
N HIS A 56 0.79 -14.50 10.14
CA HIS A 56 -0.61 -14.61 9.73
C HIS A 56 -0.88 -13.90 8.41
N PHE A 57 -0.41 -12.65 8.25
CA PHE A 57 -0.57 -11.90 7.01
C PHE A 57 0.21 -12.50 5.84
N GLU A 58 1.44 -12.95 6.07
CA GLU A 58 2.24 -13.63 5.04
C GLU A 58 1.52 -14.89 4.51
N LYS A 59 0.92 -15.69 5.39
CA LYS A 59 0.11 -16.85 5.01
C LYS A 59 -1.14 -16.48 4.22
N LEU A 60 -1.84 -15.40 4.60
CA LEU A 60 -3.02 -14.92 3.88
C LEU A 60 -2.67 -14.47 2.46
N ILE A 61 -1.58 -13.71 2.32
CA ILE A 61 -1.11 -13.21 1.02
C ILE A 61 -0.64 -14.37 0.12
N SER A 62 0.13 -15.33 0.64
CA SER A 62 0.52 -16.52 -0.13
C SER A 62 -0.69 -17.31 -0.65
N ARG A 63 -1.78 -17.38 0.13
CA ARG A 63 -3.00 -18.08 -0.27
C ARG A 63 -3.81 -17.29 -1.30
N GLN A 64 -3.90 -15.96 -1.18
CA GLN A 64 -4.54 -15.12 -2.19
C GLN A 64 -3.78 -15.13 -3.52
N SER A 65 -2.45 -15.12 -3.47
CA SER A 65 -1.60 -15.16 -4.67
C SER A 65 -1.70 -16.46 -5.47
N ILE A 66 -2.19 -17.56 -4.86
CA ILE A 66 -2.40 -18.86 -5.54
C ILE A 66 -3.76 -18.93 -6.25
N SER A 67 -4.67 -17.97 -6.01
CA SER A 67 -6.03 -17.95 -6.57
C SER A 67 -6.22 -17.00 -7.77
N LEU A 68 -5.14 -16.44 -8.32
CA LEU A 68 -5.13 -15.64 -9.55
C LEU A 68 -4.47 -16.45 -10.67
#